data_AF-A0A660N5P6-F1
#
_entry.id   AF-A0A660N5P6-F1
#
_cell.length_a   1.000
_cell.length_b   1.000
_cell.length_c   1.000
_cell.angle_alpha   90.00
_cell.angle_beta   90.00
_cell.angle_gamma   90.00
#
_symmetry.space_group_name_H-M   'P 1'
#
loop_
_entity.id
_entity.type
_entity.pdbx_description
1 polymer ?
#
loop_
_entity_poly.entity_id
_entity_poly.type
_entity_poly.pdbx_seq_one_letter_code
_entity_poly.pdbx_strand_id
1 'polypeptide(L)'
;MKSDVEIAQAADIRHINEIAEKLGLQPDQLEHYGKYKAKVNPADAFKLPKKQGRLVLVTAINPTPAGEGKTTVTIGLTDALNHIGKKAVVAMREPSLGPVFGIKGGAAGGGYSQVLPMEDINLHFTGDFHAIGAANNLLAALLDNHIYQGNALNIDPKRVLWRRVVDMNDRQLRNMINGLGKPTDGVIRPDGFDITVASEVMAVFCLSRDLADLKTRLGNILVAYTHDNQPVYAKDLKAQGAMAALLKDAIKPNLVQTIAGSPAFVHGGPFANIAHGCNSVLATRLAQHLGDYAVTEAGFGAD
;
A
#
# COMPACT_ATOMS: atom_id res chain seq x y z
N MET A 1 -10.30 -30.98 -6.15
CA MET A 1 -10.72 -29.57 -6.17
C MET A 1 -9.55 -28.80 -6.77
N LYS A 2 -9.77 -27.88 -7.72
CA LYS A 2 -8.68 -27.07 -8.28
C LYS A 2 -8.11 -26.18 -7.17
N SER A 3 -6.80 -25.99 -7.15
CA SER A 3 -6.13 -24.99 -6.31
C SER A 3 -6.50 -23.57 -6.75
N ASP A 4 -6.30 -22.59 -5.86
CA ASP A 4 -6.60 -21.20 -6.14
C ASP A 4 -5.84 -20.67 -7.37
N VAL A 5 -4.58 -21.08 -7.53
CA VAL A 5 -3.75 -20.72 -8.69
C VAL A 5 -4.27 -21.34 -9.98
N GLU A 6 -4.68 -22.62 -9.96
CA GLU A 6 -5.27 -23.27 -11.15
C GLU A 6 -6.62 -22.63 -11.54
N ILE A 7 -7.39 -22.15 -10.56
CA ILE A 7 -8.61 -21.38 -10.82
C ILE A 7 -8.25 -20.03 -11.45
N ALA A 8 -7.27 -19.31 -10.91
CA ALA A 8 -6.81 -18.02 -11.42
C ALA A 8 -6.29 -18.13 -12.86
N GLN A 9 -5.48 -19.13 -13.16
CA GLN A 9 -4.90 -19.36 -14.49
C GLN A 9 -5.93 -19.79 -15.54
N ALA A 10 -6.99 -20.48 -15.12
CA ALA A 10 -8.07 -20.91 -16.00
C ALA A 10 -9.15 -19.83 -16.20
N ALA A 11 -9.07 -18.70 -15.49
CA ALA A 11 -10.06 -17.63 -15.57
C ALA A 11 -9.92 -16.82 -16.85
N ASP A 12 -11.05 -16.53 -17.50
CA ASP A 12 -11.10 -15.61 -18.62
C ASP A 12 -11.19 -14.16 -18.10
N ILE A 13 -10.04 -13.50 -18.04
CA ILE A 13 -9.91 -12.12 -17.54
C ILE A 13 -10.15 -11.10 -18.66
N ARG A 14 -11.00 -10.10 -18.36
CA ARG A 14 -11.39 -9.08 -19.35
C ARG A 14 -10.31 -8.02 -19.49
N HIS A 15 -10.27 -7.33 -20.61
CA HIS A 15 -9.37 -6.19 -20.75
C HIS A 15 -9.74 -5.11 -19.72
N ILE A 16 -8.74 -4.44 -19.13
CA ILE A 16 -8.99 -3.49 -18.04
C ILE A 16 -9.89 -2.31 -18.44
N ASN A 17 -9.89 -1.96 -19.73
CA ASN A 17 -10.81 -0.95 -20.29
C ASN A 17 -12.28 -1.34 -20.12
N GLU A 18 -12.64 -2.61 -20.29
CA GLU A 18 -14.02 -3.08 -20.09
C GLU A 18 -14.45 -2.97 -18.63
N ILE A 19 -13.50 -3.13 -17.71
CA ILE A 19 -13.74 -3.00 -16.27
C ILE A 19 -13.87 -1.53 -15.89
N ALA A 20 -13.02 -0.67 -16.45
CA ALA A 20 -13.08 0.78 -16.28
C ALA A 20 -14.38 1.38 -16.82
N GLU A 21 -14.90 0.88 -17.95
CA GLU A 21 -16.16 1.32 -18.54
C GLU A 21 -17.35 1.11 -17.59
N LYS A 22 -17.36 0.03 -16.80
CA LYS A 22 -18.40 -0.20 -15.76
C LYS A 22 -18.43 0.91 -14.70
N LEU A 23 -17.30 1.58 -14.50
CA LEU A 23 -17.15 2.72 -13.59
C LEU A 23 -17.39 4.07 -14.29
N GLY A 24 -17.60 4.08 -15.61
CA GLY A 24 -17.72 5.30 -16.42
C GLY A 24 -16.38 5.97 -16.73
N LEU A 25 -15.26 5.28 -16.50
CA LEU A 25 -13.92 5.76 -16.83
C LEU A 25 -13.62 5.48 -18.30
N GLN A 26 -12.98 6.44 -18.95
CA GLN A 26 -12.55 6.35 -20.35
C GLN A 26 -11.11 5.82 -20.46
N PRO A 27 -10.72 5.20 -21.58
CA PRO A 27 -9.37 4.64 -21.75
C PRO A 27 -8.23 5.64 -21.59
N ASP A 28 -8.43 6.91 -21.91
CA ASP A 28 -7.47 8.01 -21.76
C ASP A 28 -7.29 8.47 -20.30
N GLN A 29 -8.19 8.04 -19.40
CA GLN A 29 -8.09 8.27 -17.95
C GLN A 29 -7.35 7.14 -17.22
N LEU A 30 -6.83 6.16 -17.97
CA LEU A 30 -6.15 4.98 -17.45
C LEU A 30 -4.66 5.03 -17.81
N GLU A 31 -3.82 4.72 -16.83
CA GLU A 31 -2.41 4.47 -17.04
C GLU A 31 -2.18 2.95 -17.00
N HIS A 32 -2.11 2.30 -18.18
CA HIS A 32 -2.04 0.84 -18.29
C HIS A 32 -0.74 0.23 -17.79
N TYR A 33 -0.88 -0.87 -17.05
CA TYR A 33 0.21 -1.79 -16.67
C TYR A 33 -0.07 -3.15 -17.30
N GLY A 34 0.21 -3.25 -18.60
CA GLY A 34 -0.24 -4.36 -19.43
C GLY A 34 -1.75 -4.29 -19.71
N LYS A 35 -2.37 -5.44 -20.00
CA LYS A 35 -3.77 -5.51 -20.47
C LYS A 35 -4.81 -5.51 -19.35
N TYR A 36 -4.42 -5.94 -18.16
CA TYR A 36 -5.36 -6.34 -17.10
C TYR A 36 -5.23 -5.52 -15.81
N LYS A 37 -4.42 -4.46 -15.84
CA LYS A 37 -4.17 -3.56 -14.69
C LYS A 37 -4.03 -2.14 -15.20
N ALA A 38 -4.49 -1.17 -14.43
CA ALA A 38 -4.26 0.24 -14.72
C ALA A 38 -4.21 1.08 -13.44
N LYS A 39 -3.46 2.16 -13.44
CA LYS A 39 -3.57 3.22 -12.43
C LYS A 39 -4.66 4.21 -12.83
N VAL A 40 -5.41 4.70 -11.85
CA VAL A 40 -6.48 5.69 -12.04
C VAL A 40 -6.11 6.96 -11.30
N ASN A 41 -6.02 8.09 -12.01
CA ASN A 41 -5.79 9.39 -11.38
C ASN A 41 -7.04 9.83 -10.60
N PRO A 42 -6.98 9.98 -9.26
CA PRO A 42 -8.14 10.36 -8.48
C PRO A 42 -8.70 11.73 -8.87
N ALA A 43 -7.84 12.68 -9.23
CA ALA A 43 -8.27 14.03 -9.60
C ALA A 43 -9.16 14.05 -10.84
N ASP A 44 -8.96 13.11 -11.77
CA ASP A 44 -9.78 12.99 -12.98
C ASP A 44 -11.04 12.18 -12.71
N ALA A 45 -10.94 11.07 -11.96
CA ALA A 45 -12.09 10.26 -11.59
C ALA A 45 -13.12 11.03 -10.74
N PHE A 46 -12.68 11.93 -9.84
CA PHE A 46 -13.60 12.74 -9.04
C PHE A 46 -14.36 13.82 -9.84
N LYS A 47 -13.99 14.08 -11.09
CA LYS A 47 -14.76 14.97 -12.00
C LYS A 47 -16.00 14.28 -12.57
N LEU A 48 -16.05 12.95 -12.54
CA LEU A 48 -17.23 12.19 -12.95
C LEU A 48 -18.41 12.45 -11.99
N PRO A 49 -19.67 12.36 -12.46
CA PRO A 49 -20.84 12.52 -11.61
C PRO A 49 -20.78 11.62 -10.38
N LYS A 50 -20.84 12.24 -9.20
CA LYS A 50 -20.75 11.54 -7.92
C LYS A 50 -21.93 10.58 -7.74
N LYS A 51 -21.64 9.32 -7.48
CA LYS A 51 -22.62 8.38 -6.90
C LYS A 51 -22.61 8.54 -5.38
N GLN A 52 -23.78 8.54 -4.74
CA GLN A 52 -23.87 8.51 -3.27
C GLN A 52 -23.67 7.07 -2.78
N GLY A 53 -22.50 6.50 -3.07
CA GLY A 53 -22.20 5.09 -2.79
C GLY A 53 -22.27 4.77 -1.30
N ARG A 54 -22.89 3.64 -0.95
CA ARG A 54 -22.91 3.11 0.41
C ARG A 54 -21.56 2.46 0.71
N LEU A 55 -20.99 2.75 1.88
CA LEU A 55 -19.76 2.11 2.34
C LEU A 55 -20.10 0.87 3.18
N VAL A 56 -19.54 -0.28 2.80
CA VAL A 56 -19.69 -1.56 3.49
C VAL A 56 -18.32 -2.00 3.99
N LEU A 57 -18.17 -2.11 5.31
CA LEU A 57 -16.97 -2.63 5.94
C LEU A 57 -17.16 -4.12 6.24
N VAL A 58 -16.24 -4.94 5.75
CA VAL A 58 -16.12 -6.35 6.09
C VAL A 58 -15.03 -6.49 7.16
N THR A 59 -15.40 -7.07 8.29
CA THR A 59 -14.49 -7.45 9.37
C THR A 59 -14.70 -8.92 9.73
N ALA A 60 -13.94 -9.43 10.69
CA ALA A 60 -14.03 -10.81 11.15
C ALA A 60 -13.98 -10.87 12.69
N ILE A 61 -14.23 -12.08 13.21
CA ILE A 61 -13.84 -12.45 14.57
C ILE A 61 -12.31 -12.46 14.70
N ASN A 62 -11.79 -12.63 15.92
CA ASN A 62 -10.38 -12.85 16.16
C ASN A 62 -9.82 -13.99 15.28
N PRO A 63 -8.69 -13.78 14.59
CA PRO A 63 -8.11 -14.80 13.71
C PRO A 63 -7.76 -16.09 14.46
N THR A 64 -8.11 -17.22 13.87
CA THR A 64 -7.79 -18.55 14.37
C THR A 64 -6.94 -19.33 13.34
N PRO A 65 -6.24 -20.41 13.76
CA PRO A 65 -5.53 -21.28 12.80
C PRO A 65 -6.42 -21.91 11.73
N ALA A 66 -7.75 -21.94 11.92
CA ALA A 66 -8.69 -22.49 10.94
C ALA A 66 -8.86 -21.59 9.71
N GLY A 67 -8.66 -20.27 9.87
CA GLY A 67 -8.83 -19.28 8.82
C GLY A 67 -10.30 -18.89 8.58
N GLU A 68 -10.59 -17.59 8.63
CA GLU A 68 -11.96 -17.07 8.60
C GLU A 68 -12.43 -16.69 7.19
N GLY A 69 -11.52 -16.59 6.22
CA GLY A 69 -11.88 -16.29 4.83
C GLY A 69 -12.43 -14.87 4.59
N LYS A 70 -12.07 -13.89 5.44
CA LYS A 70 -12.57 -12.50 5.35
C LYS A 70 -12.47 -11.91 3.94
N THR A 71 -11.29 -11.98 3.31
CA THR A 71 -11.09 -11.41 1.97
C THR A 71 -11.89 -12.14 0.90
N THR A 72 -12.09 -13.46 1.05
CA THR A 72 -13.00 -14.24 0.20
C THR A 72 -14.45 -13.72 0.32
N VAL A 73 -14.90 -13.39 1.52
CA VAL A 73 -16.23 -12.78 1.74
C VAL A 73 -16.30 -11.37 1.15
N THR A 74 -15.27 -10.54 1.32
CA THR A 74 -15.20 -9.19 0.74
C THR A 74 -15.40 -9.22 -0.79
N ILE A 75 -14.71 -10.15 -1.46
CA ILE A 75 -14.79 -10.32 -2.91
C ILE A 75 -16.13 -10.94 -3.32
N GLY A 76 -16.54 -12.03 -2.66
CA GLY A 76 -17.78 -12.73 -2.96
C GLY A 76 -19.03 -11.86 -2.77
N LEU A 77 -19.06 -11.02 -1.73
CA LEU A 77 -20.12 -10.04 -1.52
C LEU A 77 -20.18 -9.01 -2.67
N THR A 78 -19.02 -8.56 -3.14
CA THR A 78 -18.94 -7.62 -4.27
C THR A 78 -19.50 -8.24 -5.55
N ASP A 79 -19.10 -9.49 -5.84
CA ASP A 79 -19.61 -10.22 -6.99
C ASP A 79 -21.12 -10.49 -6.88
N ALA A 80 -21.61 -10.86 -5.69
CA ALA A 80 -23.03 -11.08 -5.44
C ALA A 80 -23.87 -9.79 -5.62
N LEU A 81 -23.37 -8.64 -5.15
CA LEU A 81 -24.03 -7.35 -5.36
C LEU A 81 -24.12 -6.99 -6.85
N ASN A 82 -23.05 -7.22 -7.61
CA ASN A 82 -23.06 -7.02 -9.06
C ASN A 82 -24.00 -8.00 -9.77
N HIS A 83 -24.08 -9.25 -9.32
CA HIS A 83 -24.99 -10.25 -9.86
C HIS A 83 -26.47 -9.87 -9.72
N ILE A 84 -26.86 -9.24 -8.60
CA ILE A 84 -28.23 -8.74 -8.38
C ILE A 84 -28.48 -7.33 -8.96
N GLY A 85 -27.58 -6.85 -9.83
CA GLY A 85 -27.75 -5.60 -10.58
C GLY A 85 -27.39 -4.32 -9.82
N LYS A 86 -26.68 -4.40 -8.69
CA LYS A 86 -26.08 -3.21 -8.03
C LYS A 86 -24.71 -2.93 -8.63
N LYS A 87 -24.26 -1.67 -8.68
CA LYS A 87 -22.88 -1.36 -9.11
C LYS A 87 -21.94 -1.37 -7.90
N ALA A 88 -21.35 -2.52 -7.59
CA ALA A 88 -20.44 -2.67 -6.46
C ALA A 88 -18.97 -2.64 -6.88
N VAL A 89 -18.13 -2.00 -6.07
CA VAL A 89 -16.67 -1.88 -6.27
C VAL A 89 -15.98 -2.29 -4.99
N VAL A 90 -15.00 -3.18 -5.08
CA VAL A 90 -14.18 -3.59 -3.93
C VAL A 90 -12.93 -2.73 -3.82
N ALA A 91 -12.55 -2.36 -2.59
CA ALA A 91 -11.26 -1.74 -2.28
C ALA A 91 -10.53 -2.60 -1.25
N MET A 92 -9.31 -3.03 -1.58
CA MET A 92 -8.53 -3.98 -0.78
C MET A 92 -7.04 -3.62 -0.75
N ARG A 93 -6.31 -4.32 0.11
CA ARG A 93 -4.88 -4.09 0.33
C ARG A 93 -4.03 -4.87 -0.67
N GLU A 94 -2.92 -4.27 -1.08
CA GLU A 94 -1.84 -4.97 -1.76
C GLU A 94 -1.08 -5.84 -0.73
N PRO A 95 -0.79 -7.11 -1.03
CA PRO A 95 0.04 -7.93 -0.18
C PRO A 95 1.53 -7.59 -0.29
N SER A 96 2.25 -7.78 0.81
CA SER A 96 3.72 -7.71 0.83
C SER A 96 4.33 -8.86 0.02
N LEU A 97 5.41 -8.56 -0.70
CA LEU A 97 6.18 -9.49 -1.52
C LEU A 97 6.90 -10.54 -0.66
N GLY A 98 7.49 -10.12 0.46
CA GLY A 98 8.32 -11.00 1.30
C GLY A 98 7.62 -12.30 1.75
N PRO A 99 6.39 -12.25 2.29
CA PRO A 99 5.60 -13.43 2.66
C PRO A 99 5.29 -14.41 1.53
N VAL A 100 5.25 -13.96 0.28
CA VAL A 100 4.94 -14.81 -0.89
C VAL A 100 6.03 -15.86 -1.11
N PHE A 101 7.30 -15.52 -0.84
CA PHE A 101 8.43 -16.47 -0.87
C PHE A 101 8.60 -17.26 0.44
N GLY A 102 7.66 -17.09 1.39
CA GLY A 102 7.62 -17.81 2.65
C GLY A 102 6.51 -18.87 2.67
N ILE A 103 5.67 -18.83 3.72
CA ILE A 103 4.64 -19.85 4.00
C ILE A 103 3.26 -19.45 3.45
N LYS A 104 3.02 -18.17 3.14
CA LYS A 104 1.68 -17.65 2.78
C LYS A 104 1.65 -17.21 1.31
N GLY A 105 1.16 -18.09 0.44
CA GLY A 105 0.81 -17.73 -0.94
C GLY A 105 -0.70 -17.49 -1.06
N GLY A 106 -1.11 -16.23 -1.24
CA GLY A 106 -2.48 -15.86 -1.59
C GLY A 106 -3.16 -14.92 -0.59
N ALA A 107 -3.14 -13.63 -0.88
CA ALA A 107 -3.88 -12.60 -0.13
C ALA A 107 -5.04 -11.98 -0.92
N ALA A 108 -5.25 -12.43 -2.17
CA ALA A 108 -6.23 -11.87 -3.09
C ALA A 108 -7.55 -12.66 -3.11
N GLY A 109 -7.97 -13.23 -1.97
CA GLY A 109 -9.13 -14.10 -1.85
C GLY A 109 -8.81 -15.58 -2.02
N GLY A 110 -9.82 -16.40 -2.35
CA GLY A 110 -9.68 -17.85 -2.53
C GLY A 110 -10.88 -18.47 -3.24
N GLY A 111 -10.70 -19.68 -3.77
CA GLY A 111 -11.71 -20.40 -4.55
C GLY A 111 -12.17 -19.59 -5.77
N TYR A 112 -13.48 -19.43 -5.95
CA TYR A 112 -14.07 -18.62 -7.03
C TYR A 112 -14.39 -17.18 -6.60
N SER A 113 -13.75 -16.69 -5.53
CA SER A 113 -13.85 -15.29 -5.07
C SER A 113 -12.44 -14.74 -4.91
N GLN A 114 -11.84 -14.42 -6.05
CA GLN A 114 -10.47 -13.93 -6.16
C GLN A 114 -10.41 -12.60 -6.91
N VAL A 115 -9.37 -11.81 -6.65
CA VAL A 115 -8.96 -10.68 -7.49
C VAL A 115 -7.77 -11.06 -8.35
N LEU A 116 -7.82 -10.68 -9.62
CA LEU A 116 -6.91 -11.09 -10.68
C LEU A 116 -6.33 -9.87 -11.42
N PRO A 117 -5.12 -9.98 -11.99
CA PRO A 117 -4.24 -11.16 -12.05
C PRO A 117 -3.48 -11.42 -10.74
N MET A 118 -3.64 -12.61 -10.16
CA MET A 118 -3.10 -12.95 -8.84
C MET A 118 -1.56 -12.95 -8.79
N GLU A 119 -0.91 -13.39 -9.87
CA GLU A 119 0.56 -13.43 -9.96
C GLU A 119 1.18 -12.04 -9.85
N ASP A 120 0.60 -11.06 -10.54
CA ASP A 120 1.10 -9.69 -10.50
C ASP A 120 0.87 -9.06 -9.12
N ILE A 121 -0.33 -9.27 -8.55
CA ILE A 121 -0.72 -8.73 -7.24
C ILE A 121 0.20 -9.24 -6.13
N ASN A 122 0.63 -10.50 -6.20
CA ASN A 122 1.53 -11.11 -5.21
C ASN A 122 3.01 -10.75 -5.44
N LEU A 123 3.36 -10.18 -6.58
CA LEU A 123 4.76 -9.87 -6.93
C LEU A 123 5.01 -8.36 -6.92
N HIS A 124 5.36 -7.78 -8.06
CA HIS A 124 5.72 -6.37 -8.15
C HIS A 124 4.52 -5.46 -8.40
N PHE A 125 3.39 -6.05 -8.80
CA PHE A 125 2.17 -5.38 -9.18
C PHE A 125 2.41 -4.14 -10.06
N THR A 126 2.17 -2.94 -9.54
CA THR A 126 2.41 -1.66 -10.20
C THR A 126 3.63 -0.91 -9.67
N GLY A 127 4.37 -1.50 -8.73
CA GLY A 127 5.58 -0.95 -8.14
C GLY A 127 5.36 -0.05 -6.92
N ASP A 128 4.15 -0.03 -6.35
CA ASP A 128 3.79 0.88 -5.25
C ASP A 128 4.66 0.63 -4.02
N PHE A 129 4.90 -0.63 -3.66
CA PHE A 129 5.72 -0.99 -2.50
C PHE A 129 7.20 -0.68 -2.75
N HIS A 130 7.68 -0.78 -4.00
CA HIS A 130 9.03 -0.35 -4.36
C HIS A 130 9.20 1.16 -4.18
N ALA A 131 8.20 1.95 -4.61
CA ALA A 131 8.20 3.40 -4.44
C ALA A 131 8.19 3.81 -2.95
N ILE A 132 7.42 3.10 -2.12
CA ILE A 132 7.38 3.30 -0.66
C ILE A 132 8.71 2.95 -0.02
N GLY A 133 9.32 1.82 -0.40
CA GLY A 133 10.66 1.45 0.06
C GLY A 133 11.72 2.48 -0.33
N ALA A 134 11.68 2.98 -1.57
CA ALA A 134 12.58 4.03 -2.05
C ALA A 134 12.41 5.33 -1.27
N ALA A 135 11.17 5.78 -1.04
CA ALA A 135 10.91 6.99 -0.24
C ALA A 135 11.37 6.85 1.21
N ASN A 136 11.13 5.71 1.85
CA ASN A 136 11.59 5.43 3.22
C ASN A 136 13.12 5.46 3.31
N ASN A 137 13.80 4.78 2.38
CA ASN A 137 15.25 4.63 2.39
C ASN A 137 15.97 5.90 1.95
N LEU A 138 15.34 6.74 1.11
CA LEU A 138 15.81 8.09 0.83
C LEU A 138 15.85 8.94 2.11
N LEU A 139 14.80 8.90 2.94
CA LEU A 139 14.77 9.62 4.21
C LEU A 139 15.88 9.15 5.15
N ALA A 140 16.10 7.84 5.25
CA ALA A 140 17.21 7.27 6.02
C ALA A 140 18.58 7.74 5.49
N ALA A 141 18.77 7.76 4.17
CA ALA A 141 20.01 8.22 3.54
C ALA A 141 20.27 9.72 3.76
N LEU A 142 19.24 10.56 3.65
CA LEU A 142 19.33 11.99 3.92
C LEU A 142 19.65 12.29 5.39
N LEU A 143 19.07 11.52 6.31
CA LEU A 143 19.36 11.61 7.74
C LEU A 143 20.83 11.32 8.03
N ASP A 144 21.34 10.17 7.57
CA ASP A 144 22.74 9.79 7.83
C ASP A 144 23.72 10.74 7.11
N ASN A 145 23.39 11.20 5.90
CA ASN A 145 24.19 12.21 5.20
C ASN A 145 24.19 13.55 5.94
N HIS A 146 23.07 13.98 6.51
CA HIS A 146 23.02 15.22 7.30
C HIS A 146 23.92 15.14 8.53
N ILE A 147 23.92 14.01 9.24
CA ILE A 147 24.83 13.77 10.36
C ILE A 147 26.29 13.82 9.88
N TYR A 148 26.59 13.16 8.76
CA TYR A 148 27.95 13.12 8.20
C TYR A 148 28.46 14.51 7.75
N GLN A 149 27.62 15.33 7.12
CA GLN A 149 27.98 16.65 6.56
C GLN A 149 28.09 17.76 7.62
N GLY A 150 28.26 17.41 8.91
CA GLY A 150 28.45 18.36 10.00
C GLY A 150 27.28 18.50 10.97
N ASN A 151 26.23 17.69 10.82
CA ASN A 151 25.14 17.52 11.79
C ASN A 151 24.56 18.85 12.30
N ALA A 152 24.24 19.78 11.41
CA ALA A 152 23.77 21.13 11.79
C ALA A 152 22.45 21.15 12.62
N LEU A 153 21.74 20.01 12.69
CA LEU A 153 20.52 19.85 13.50
C LEU A 153 20.82 19.26 14.89
N ASN A 154 22.09 19.02 15.23
CA ASN A 154 22.52 18.45 16.50
C ASN A 154 21.86 17.09 16.83
N ILE A 155 21.60 16.26 15.80
CA ILE A 155 20.96 14.95 15.94
C ILE A 155 21.87 14.04 16.76
N ASP A 156 21.32 13.36 17.78
CA ASP A 156 22.05 12.31 18.49
C ASP A 156 21.94 11.00 17.70
N PRO A 157 23.05 10.43 17.17
CA PRO A 157 23.02 9.17 16.41
C PRO A 157 22.46 7.98 17.21
N LYS A 158 22.48 8.04 18.55
CA LYS A 158 21.90 7.00 19.42
C LYS A 158 20.39 7.17 19.62
N ARG A 159 19.82 8.29 19.19
CA ARG A 159 18.38 8.63 19.35
C ARG A 159 17.70 8.83 18.00
N VAL A 160 18.24 8.20 16.96
CA VAL A 160 17.56 8.02 15.67
C VAL A 160 16.47 6.97 15.83
N LEU A 161 15.24 7.34 15.49
CA LEU A 161 14.08 6.45 15.51
C LEU A 161 13.82 5.82 14.13
N TRP A 162 14.19 6.54 13.07
CA TRP A 162 13.91 6.14 11.70
C TRP A 162 14.78 4.96 11.26
N ARG A 163 14.12 3.88 10.87
CA ARG A 163 14.74 2.63 10.39
C ARG A 163 14.63 2.52 8.86
N ARG A 164 15.45 1.66 8.28
CA ARG A 164 15.39 1.32 6.85
C ARG A 164 14.30 0.27 6.60
N VAL A 165 13.95 0.05 5.33
CA VAL A 165 13.00 -1.02 4.98
C VAL A 165 13.39 -1.80 3.75
N VAL A 166 12.96 -3.06 3.71
CA VAL A 166 13.06 -3.96 2.56
C VAL A 166 11.85 -4.89 2.56
N ASP A 167 11.24 -5.13 1.40
CA ASP A 167 10.05 -5.99 1.31
C ASP A 167 10.43 -7.47 1.19
N MET A 168 11.26 -7.94 2.11
CA MET A 168 11.73 -9.32 2.21
C MET A 168 11.68 -9.78 3.66
N ASN A 169 11.40 -11.07 3.85
CA ASN A 169 11.43 -11.69 5.17
C ASN A 169 12.88 -11.98 5.61
N ASP A 170 13.65 -10.92 5.88
CA ASP A 170 15.05 -11.03 6.27
C ASP A 170 15.26 -10.75 7.76
N ARG A 171 15.44 -11.82 8.54
CA ARG A 171 15.70 -11.70 9.99
C ARG A 171 17.08 -11.14 10.32
N GLN A 172 18.04 -11.23 9.39
CA GLN A 172 19.43 -10.82 9.61
C GLN A 172 19.58 -9.30 9.74
N LEU A 173 18.64 -8.55 9.14
CA LEU A 173 18.67 -7.09 9.11
C LEU A 173 17.92 -6.43 10.29
N ARG A 174 17.35 -7.20 11.22
CA ARG A 174 16.54 -6.65 12.34
C ARG A 174 17.34 -5.69 13.22
N ASN A 175 18.58 -6.05 13.54
CA ASN A 175 19.49 -5.26 14.36
C ASN A 175 20.86 -5.25 13.68
N MET A 176 21.37 -4.06 13.39
CA MET A 176 22.66 -3.89 12.75
C MET A 176 23.39 -2.67 13.28
N ILE A 177 24.66 -2.55 12.93
CA ILE A 177 25.45 -1.34 13.07
C ILE A 177 25.82 -0.90 11.66
N ASN A 178 25.47 0.35 11.30
CA ASN A 178 25.77 0.92 9.99
C ASN A 178 26.91 1.95 10.10
N GLY A 179 27.34 2.52 8.97
CA GLY A 179 28.38 3.56 8.94
C GLY A 179 29.78 3.09 9.37
N LEU A 180 30.04 1.78 9.32
CA LEU A 180 31.37 1.20 9.56
C LEU A 180 32.28 1.43 8.34
N GLY A 181 33.59 1.42 8.56
CA GLY A 181 34.59 1.51 7.49
C GLY A 181 35.52 2.70 7.68
N LYS A 182 35.87 3.35 6.57
CA LYS A 182 36.72 4.55 6.54
C LYS A 182 35.96 5.75 7.12
N PRO A 183 36.67 6.82 7.53
CA PRO A 183 36.03 8.06 7.96
C PRO A 183 35.07 8.67 6.92
N THR A 184 35.25 8.35 5.63
CA THR A 184 34.39 8.79 4.52
C THR A 184 33.10 7.99 4.36
N ASP A 185 32.95 6.87 5.07
CA ASP A 185 31.89 5.89 4.82
C ASP A 185 30.64 6.15 5.70
N GLY A 186 30.71 7.09 6.64
CA GLY A 186 29.57 7.57 7.43
C GLY A 186 29.86 7.71 8.93
N VAL A 187 28.79 7.76 9.72
CA VAL A 187 28.84 7.81 11.19
C VAL A 187 28.26 6.52 11.76
N ILE A 188 29.02 5.87 12.64
CA ILE A 188 28.64 4.60 13.25
C ILE A 188 27.43 4.80 14.16
N ARG A 189 26.34 4.06 13.93
CA ARG A 189 25.21 3.97 14.86
C ARG A 189 24.46 2.63 14.78
N PRO A 190 23.71 2.26 15.84
CA PRO A 190 22.72 1.20 15.75
C PRO A 190 21.64 1.54 14.72
N ASP A 191 21.19 0.52 14.00
CA ASP A 191 20.14 0.64 12.98
C ASP A 191 19.42 -0.69 12.80
N GLY A 192 18.46 -0.73 11.87
CA GLY A 192 17.89 -1.97 11.38
C GLY A 192 16.90 -1.76 10.26
N PHE A 193 16.37 -2.87 9.77
CA PHE A 193 15.34 -2.89 8.76
C PHE A 193 14.04 -3.45 9.30
N ASP A 194 12.94 -2.85 8.85
CA ASP A 194 11.61 -3.42 8.96
C ASP A 194 11.10 -3.82 7.57
N ILE A 195 10.04 -4.62 7.52
CA ILE A 195 9.41 -4.94 6.23
C ILE A 195 8.69 -3.68 5.70
N THR A 196 8.70 -3.44 4.39
CA THR A 196 8.20 -2.17 3.79
C THR A 196 6.80 -1.78 4.24
N VAL A 197 5.89 -2.74 4.38
CA VAL A 197 4.50 -2.52 4.85
C VAL A 197 4.39 -2.03 6.30
N ALA A 198 5.47 -2.13 7.09
CA ALA A 198 5.56 -1.61 8.46
C ALA A 198 6.02 -0.15 8.51
N SER A 199 6.49 0.43 7.38
CA SER A 199 6.95 1.82 7.33
C SER A 199 5.82 2.80 7.66
N GLU A 200 6.14 3.88 8.38
CA GLU A 200 5.22 5.01 8.54
C GLU A 200 4.90 5.67 7.19
N VAL A 201 5.78 5.56 6.18
CA VAL A 201 5.48 5.99 4.80
C VAL A 201 4.27 5.23 4.26
N MET A 202 4.15 3.92 4.53
CA MET A 202 2.97 3.12 4.13
C MET A 202 1.70 3.61 4.85
N ALA A 203 1.78 3.90 6.14
CA ALA A 203 0.65 4.42 6.90
C ALA A 203 0.20 5.81 6.40
N VAL A 204 1.15 6.71 6.19
CA VAL A 204 0.92 8.05 5.61
C VAL A 204 0.35 7.94 4.21
N PHE A 205 0.88 7.05 3.36
CA PHE A 205 0.38 6.77 2.03
C PHE A 205 -1.09 6.35 2.05
N CYS A 206 -1.45 5.43 2.95
CA CYS A 206 -2.83 4.94 3.06
C CYS A 206 -3.80 5.99 3.62
N LEU A 207 -3.34 6.92 4.45
CA LEU A 207 -4.20 7.95 5.06
C LEU A 207 -4.26 9.27 4.28
N SER A 208 -3.48 9.41 3.21
CA SER A 208 -3.40 10.64 2.43
C SER A 208 -4.59 10.79 1.49
N ARG A 209 -5.06 12.03 1.34
CA ARG A 209 -6.21 12.38 0.48
C ARG A 209 -5.81 12.77 -0.94
N ASP A 210 -4.57 13.21 -1.11
CA ASP A 210 -3.97 13.64 -2.37
C ASP A 210 -2.44 13.78 -2.17
N LEU A 211 -1.72 14.15 -3.23
CA LEU A 211 -0.26 14.30 -3.20
C LEU A 211 0.22 15.45 -2.29
N ALA A 212 -0.58 16.50 -2.10
CA ALA A 212 -0.22 17.62 -1.23
C ALA A 212 -0.37 17.25 0.26
N ASP A 213 -1.44 16.54 0.61
CA ASP A 213 -1.67 15.95 1.93
C ASP A 213 -0.57 14.93 2.25
N LEU A 214 -0.21 14.07 1.28
CA LEU A 214 0.92 13.13 1.39
C LEU A 214 2.21 13.86 1.72
N LYS A 215 2.61 14.85 0.91
CA LYS A 215 3.84 15.63 1.14
C LYS A 215 3.86 16.28 2.52
N THR A 216 2.73 16.81 2.97
CA THR A 216 2.61 17.45 4.29
C THR A 216 2.82 16.44 5.42
N ARG A 217 2.15 15.29 5.33
CA ARG A 217 2.26 14.20 6.31
C ARG A 217 3.67 13.62 6.36
N LEU A 218 4.30 13.38 5.20
CA LEU A 218 5.69 12.91 5.12
C LEU A 218 6.64 13.88 5.84
N GLY A 219 6.44 15.19 5.69
CA GLY A 219 7.26 16.19 6.38
C GLY A 219 7.12 16.21 7.91
N ASN A 220 6.01 15.68 8.45
CA ASN A 220 5.74 15.65 9.88
C ASN A 220 6.17 14.34 10.56
N ILE A 221 6.81 13.42 9.81
CA ILE A 221 7.41 12.21 10.38
C ILE A 221 8.54 12.60 11.33
N LEU A 222 8.48 12.12 12.57
CA LEU A 222 9.55 12.26 13.56
C LEU A 222 10.63 11.22 13.30
N VAL A 223 11.87 11.66 13.04
CA VAL A 223 12.95 10.75 12.63
C VAL A 223 14.03 10.56 13.68
N ALA A 224 14.25 11.55 14.55
CA ALA A 224 15.28 11.49 15.58
C ALA A 224 15.02 12.51 16.69
N TYR A 225 15.82 12.43 17.75
CA TYR A 225 15.98 13.50 18.73
C TYR A 225 17.39 14.09 18.69
N THR A 226 17.50 15.37 19.03
CA THR A 226 18.79 16.03 19.25
C THR A 226 19.42 15.60 20.57
N HIS A 227 20.69 15.97 20.78
CA HIS A 227 21.36 15.83 22.08
C HIS A 227 20.61 16.55 23.22
N ASP A 228 19.92 17.66 22.90
CA ASP A 228 19.10 18.44 23.84
C ASP A 228 17.63 17.96 23.91
N ASN A 229 17.37 16.73 23.44
CA ASN A 229 16.05 16.09 23.47
C ASN A 229 14.96 16.82 22.67
N GLN A 230 15.33 17.59 21.64
CA GLN A 230 14.36 18.23 20.74
C GLN A 230 14.00 17.30 19.57
N PRO A 231 12.73 17.26 19.14
CA PRO A 231 12.31 16.42 18.03
C PRO A 231 12.87 16.94 16.69
N VAL A 232 13.29 16.02 15.83
CA VAL A 232 13.73 16.30 14.46
C VAL A 232 12.82 15.59 13.49
N TYR A 233 12.24 16.33 12.55
CA TYR A 233 11.28 15.85 11.57
C TYR A 233 11.89 15.72 10.17
N ALA A 234 11.27 14.93 9.30
CA ALA A 234 11.69 14.78 7.90
C ALA A 234 11.74 16.11 7.12
N LYS A 235 10.88 17.08 7.48
CA LYS A 235 10.92 18.43 6.89
C LYS A 235 12.17 19.23 7.26
N ASP A 236 12.76 18.99 8.42
CA ASP A 236 13.98 19.66 8.86
C ASP A 236 15.19 19.19 8.04
N LEU A 237 15.12 17.94 7.55
CA LEU A 237 16.03 17.36 6.56
C LEU A 237 15.66 17.70 5.10
N LYS A 238 14.60 18.50 4.88
CA LYS A 238 14.07 18.87 3.54
C LYS A 238 13.70 17.67 2.66
N ALA A 239 13.35 16.52 3.25
CA ALA A 239 13.14 15.27 2.52
C ALA A 239 11.76 15.12 1.86
N GLN A 240 10.74 15.80 2.39
CA GLN A 240 9.33 15.57 2.06
C GLN A 240 8.99 15.81 0.58
N GLY A 241 9.67 16.76 -0.07
CA GLY A 241 9.47 17.02 -1.50
C GLY A 241 9.96 15.86 -2.37
N ALA A 242 11.15 15.34 -2.08
CA ALA A 242 11.75 14.25 -2.83
C ALA A 242 11.02 12.92 -2.58
N MET A 243 10.62 12.66 -1.33
CA MET A 243 9.78 11.49 -1.00
C MET A 243 8.43 11.53 -1.72
N ALA A 244 7.75 12.69 -1.75
CA ALA A 244 6.50 12.83 -2.47
C ALA A 244 6.68 12.63 -3.99
N ALA A 245 7.81 13.07 -4.55
CA ALA A 245 8.11 12.86 -5.96
C ALA A 245 8.27 11.36 -6.31
N LEU A 246 8.93 10.58 -5.46
CA LEU A 246 9.04 9.12 -5.61
C LEU A 246 7.68 8.41 -5.55
N LEU A 247 6.71 8.99 -4.84
CA LEU A 247 5.37 8.42 -4.62
C LEU A 247 4.31 8.98 -5.59
N LYS A 248 4.69 9.85 -6.53
CA LYS A 248 3.78 10.58 -7.42
C LYS A 248 2.86 9.64 -8.22
N ASP A 249 3.40 8.56 -8.75
CA ASP A 249 2.60 7.59 -9.52
C ASP A 249 2.02 6.51 -8.62
N ALA A 250 2.76 6.12 -7.57
CA ALA A 250 2.30 5.15 -6.58
C ALA A 250 0.96 5.56 -5.97
N ILE A 251 0.75 6.84 -5.62
CA ILE A 251 -0.48 7.31 -4.95
C ILE A 251 -1.78 7.12 -5.75
N LYS A 252 -1.70 6.80 -7.05
CA LYS A 252 -2.87 6.53 -7.90
C LYS A 252 -3.35 5.10 -7.67
N PRO A 253 -4.61 4.88 -7.25
CA PRO A 253 -5.15 3.54 -7.02
C PRO A 253 -5.10 2.63 -8.25
N ASN A 254 -4.79 1.35 -8.01
CA ASN A 254 -4.66 0.35 -9.06
C ASN A 254 -6.00 -0.35 -9.30
N LEU A 255 -6.56 -0.17 -10.49
CA LEU A 255 -7.74 -0.87 -10.97
C LEU A 255 -7.36 -2.23 -11.53
N VAL A 256 -8.05 -3.25 -11.06
CA VAL A 256 -8.03 -4.65 -11.49
C VAL A 256 -9.46 -5.20 -11.44
N GLN A 257 -9.63 -6.53 -11.48
CA GLN A 257 -10.96 -7.14 -11.48
C GLN A 257 -11.04 -8.39 -10.59
N THR A 258 -12.24 -8.69 -10.12
CA THR A 258 -12.54 -10.02 -9.57
C THR A 258 -12.61 -11.06 -10.69
N ILE A 259 -12.59 -12.34 -10.33
CA ILE A 259 -12.79 -13.44 -11.29
C ILE A 259 -14.14 -13.36 -12.03
N ALA A 260 -15.17 -12.77 -11.41
CA ALA A 260 -16.46 -12.51 -12.07
C ALA A 260 -16.47 -11.23 -12.94
N GLY A 261 -15.35 -10.50 -12.98
CA GLY A 261 -15.20 -9.23 -13.70
C GLY A 261 -15.79 -8.03 -12.97
N SER A 262 -15.95 -8.08 -11.64
CA SER A 262 -16.33 -6.90 -10.85
C SER A 262 -15.12 -5.96 -10.71
N PRO A 263 -15.30 -4.62 -10.73
CA PRO A 263 -14.20 -3.69 -10.54
C PRO A 263 -13.60 -3.77 -9.14
N ALA A 264 -12.26 -3.78 -9.06
CA ALA A 264 -11.52 -3.90 -7.81
C ALA A 264 -10.36 -2.89 -7.76
N PHE A 265 -10.24 -2.16 -6.67
CA PHE A 265 -9.06 -1.34 -6.35
C PHE A 265 -8.17 -2.07 -5.34
N VAL A 266 -6.90 -2.27 -5.69
CA VAL A 266 -5.87 -2.84 -4.78
C VAL A 266 -4.85 -1.74 -4.53
N HIS A 267 -4.81 -1.15 -3.31
CA HIS A 267 -3.95 0.02 -3.08
C HIS A 267 -3.58 0.23 -1.62
N GLY A 268 -2.27 0.24 -1.34
CA GLY A 268 -1.72 0.33 -0.01
C GLY A 268 -1.92 -0.97 0.80
N GLY A 269 -1.15 -1.14 1.87
CA GLY A 269 -1.22 -2.35 2.68
C GLY A 269 -0.43 -2.22 3.98
N PRO A 270 -0.85 -1.36 4.92
CA PRO A 270 -0.17 -1.21 6.20
C PRO A 270 -0.45 -2.42 7.09
N PHE A 271 0.42 -2.63 8.06
CA PHE A 271 0.14 -3.51 9.19
C PHE A 271 -1.11 -3.07 9.98
N ALA A 272 -1.71 -4.03 10.68
CA ALA A 272 -2.94 -3.84 11.46
C ALA A 272 -2.69 -3.86 12.98
N ASN A 273 -1.44 -3.97 13.43
CA ASN A 273 -1.05 -3.93 14.84
C ASN A 273 -0.35 -2.61 15.20
N ILE A 274 0.67 -2.22 14.41
CA ILE A 274 1.40 -0.95 14.57
C ILE A 274 0.82 0.18 13.72
N ALA A 275 -0.15 -0.13 12.87
CA ALA A 275 -0.87 0.79 12.01
C ALA A 275 -2.33 0.31 11.86
N HIS A 276 -3.11 0.99 11.02
CA HIS A 276 -4.57 0.86 10.98
C HIS A 276 -5.11 -0.30 10.13
N GLY A 277 -4.27 -1.01 9.38
CA GLY A 277 -4.67 -2.25 8.71
C GLY A 277 -5.68 -2.15 7.55
N CYS A 278 -5.88 -0.98 6.95
CA CYS A 278 -6.85 -0.77 5.85
C CYS A 278 -6.12 -0.45 4.53
N ASN A 279 -6.81 -0.60 3.39
CA ASN A 279 -6.32 -0.03 2.13
C ASN A 279 -6.38 1.51 2.18
N SER A 280 -5.83 2.15 1.16
CA SER A 280 -5.78 3.62 1.12
C SER A 280 -7.17 4.28 1.12
N VAL A 281 -7.25 5.44 1.77
CA VAL A 281 -8.40 6.36 1.76
C VAL A 281 -8.78 6.74 0.33
N LEU A 282 -7.79 6.96 -0.55
CA LEU A 282 -8.02 7.29 -1.96
C LEU A 282 -8.78 6.19 -2.69
N ALA A 283 -8.37 4.93 -2.56
CA ALA A 283 -9.05 3.81 -3.21
C ALA A 283 -10.48 3.64 -2.69
N THR A 284 -10.71 3.70 -1.37
CA THR A 284 -12.06 3.59 -0.81
C THR A 284 -12.96 4.76 -1.24
N ARG A 285 -12.43 5.98 -1.29
CA ARG A 285 -13.17 7.16 -1.80
C ARG A 285 -13.50 7.03 -3.27
N LEU A 286 -12.59 6.51 -4.09
CA LEU A 286 -12.86 6.26 -5.51
C LEU A 286 -13.92 5.17 -5.69
N ALA A 287 -13.81 4.05 -4.97
CA ALA A 287 -14.82 3.00 -4.99
C ALA A 287 -16.21 3.55 -4.63
N GLN A 288 -16.30 4.40 -3.60
CA GLN A 288 -17.55 5.02 -3.16
C GLN A 288 -18.09 6.06 -4.14
N HIS A 289 -17.21 6.79 -4.83
CA HIS A 289 -17.59 7.80 -5.82
C HIS A 289 -18.09 7.17 -7.13
N LEU A 290 -17.49 6.04 -7.53
CA LEU A 290 -17.74 5.37 -8.81
C LEU A 290 -18.76 4.23 -8.72
N GLY A 291 -19.04 3.70 -7.53
CA GLY A 291 -20.01 2.63 -7.27
C GLY A 291 -21.24 3.07 -6.49
N ASP A 292 -22.31 2.28 -6.56
CA ASP A 292 -23.46 2.37 -5.65
C ASP A 292 -23.11 1.77 -4.28
N TYR A 293 -22.17 0.82 -4.26
CA TYR A 293 -21.63 0.17 -3.06
C TYR A 293 -20.10 0.09 -3.15
N ALA A 294 -19.43 0.58 -2.13
CA ALA A 294 -18.00 0.36 -1.91
C ALA A 294 -17.83 -0.69 -0.82
N VAL A 295 -17.27 -1.83 -1.15
CA VAL A 295 -16.98 -2.91 -0.20
C VAL A 295 -15.49 -2.85 0.13
N THR A 296 -15.14 -2.81 1.41
CA THR A 296 -13.75 -2.75 1.87
C THR A 296 -13.58 -3.60 3.13
N GLU A 297 -12.35 -3.76 3.60
CA GLU A 297 -12.02 -4.55 4.77
C GLU A 297 -10.91 -3.90 5.61
N ALA A 298 -10.83 -4.31 6.87
CA ALA A 298 -9.71 -4.01 7.78
C ALA A 298 -8.99 -5.31 8.18
N GLY A 299 -7.68 -5.26 8.43
CA GLY A 299 -6.89 -6.39 8.91
C GLY A 299 -7.30 -6.87 10.31
N PHE A 300 -6.93 -8.11 10.67
CA PHE A 300 -7.30 -8.77 11.95
C PHE A 300 -8.81 -8.88 12.22
N GLY A 301 -9.20 -8.91 13.50
CA GLY A 301 -10.59 -8.95 13.98
C GLY A 301 -11.19 -7.55 14.11
N ALA A 302 -12.38 -7.46 14.69
CA ALA A 302 -13.13 -6.22 14.88
C ALA A 302 -12.82 -5.47 16.19
N ASP A 303 -12.00 -6.06 17.06
CA ASP A 303 -11.88 -5.80 18.50
C ASP A 303 -10.64 -5.01 18.94
#